data_AF-A0A9E3RXQ9-F1
#
_entry.id   AF-A0A9E3RXQ9-F1
#
_cell.length_a   1.000
_cell.length_b   1.000
_cell.length_c   1.000
_cell.angle_alpha   90.00
_cell.angle_beta   90.00
_cell.angle_gamma   90.00
#
_symmetry.space_group_name_H-M   'P 1'
#
loop_
_entity.id
_entity.type
_entity.pdbx_description
1 polymer ?
#
loop_
_entity_poly.entity_id
_entity_poly.type
_entity_poly.pdbx_seq_one_letter_code
_entity_poly.pdbx_strand_id
1 'polypeptide(L)'
;RKAIASLRPIIDTVQGTVTAEAAAETIAAIFATPEAQATIEQRMPTGQWAPAAQAPVAASRAARVLRRDSGNVHLALFIFLFLDAVIRLAGIVYPPLANYPLMLIMTLVLLCLIVAALVRQHRSDMSSPLRNTVWSLFVYACFLAVAIYIYEVMNQMEWQFGMQGQDVELARPRQILMMVVNTVASVCDLIFGSIGLVFLRSYLVSFRGVEAAKSES
;
A
#
# COMPACT_ATOMS: atom_id res chain seq x y z
N ARG A 1 36.76 -6.66 -15.80
CA ARG A 1 37.23 -6.11 -14.51
C ARG A 1 37.01 -4.59 -14.38
N LYS A 2 37.24 -3.75 -15.41
CA LYS A 2 36.96 -2.29 -15.36
C LYS A 2 35.49 -1.92 -15.06
N ALA A 3 34.52 -2.67 -15.58
CA ALA A 3 33.09 -2.39 -15.35
C ALA A 3 32.63 -2.57 -13.89
N ILE A 4 33.27 -3.46 -13.14
CA ILE A 4 32.95 -3.65 -11.71
C ILE A 4 33.54 -2.50 -10.88
N ALA A 5 34.71 -1.98 -11.29
CA ALA A 5 35.30 -0.81 -10.65
C ALA A 5 34.46 0.47 -10.84
N SER A 6 33.78 0.62 -11.98
CA SER A 6 32.93 1.80 -12.23
C SER A 6 31.58 1.76 -11.50
N LEU A 7 31.15 0.58 -11.01
CA LEU A 7 29.88 0.41 -10.28
C LEU A 7 30.04 0.54 -8.76
N ARG A 8 31.26 0.44 -8.25
CA ARG A 8 31.57 0.55 -6.82
C ARG A 8 31.04 1.82 -6.15
N PRO A 9 31.22 3.03 -6.71
CA PRO A 9 30.69 4.25 -6.07
C PRO A 9 29.16 4.26 -5.98
N ILE A 10 28.45 3.67 -6.95
CA ILE A 10 26.98 3.57 -6.93
C ILE A 10 26.53 2.61 -5.80
N ILE A 11 27.25 1.50 -5.63
CA ILE A 11 26.98 0.52 -4.55
C ILE A 11 27.23 1.16 -3.18
N ASP A 12 28.32 1.91 -3.02
CA ASP A 12 28.66 2.60 -1.77
C ASP A 12 27.65 3.71 -1.44
N THR A 13 27.08 4.37 -2.45
CA THR A 13 26.01 5.38 -2.26
C THR A 13 24.70 4.74 -1.78
N VAL A 14 24.33 3.57 -2.32
CA VAL A 14 23.12 2.83 -1.91
C VAL A 14 23.28 2.22 -0.51
N GLN A 15 24.52 1.91 -0.10
CA GLN A 15 24.84 1.40 1.23
C GLN A 15 25.04 2.50 2.29
N GLY A 16 24.92 3.78 1.91
CA GLY A 16 24.96 4.92 2.84
C GLY A 16 26.35 5.30 3.33
N THR A 17 27.42 4.80 2.71
CA THR A 17 28.81 5.11 3.10
C THR A 17 29.36 6.39 2.47
N VAL A 18 28.69 6.97 1.47
CA VAL A 18 29.08 8.21 0.80
C VAL A 18 27.86 9.12 0.60
N THR A 19 28.02 10.44 0.79
CA THR A 19 26.96 11.42 0.57
C THR A 19 26.65 11.57 -0.93
N ALA A 20 25.39 11.84 -1.27
CA ALA A 20 24.91 11.94 -2.65
C ALA A 20 25.67 12.97 -3.51
N GLU A 21 26.24 14.00 -2.87
CA GLU A 21 27.06 15.03 -3.52
C GLU A 21 28.40 14.48 -4.01
N ALA A 22 29.11 13.70 -3.18
CA ALA A 22 30.38 13.10 -3.55
C ALA A 22 30.23 12.01 -4.63
N ALA A 23 29.08 11.32 -4.66
CA ALA A 23 28.74 10.38 -5.72
C ALA A 23 28.49 11.09 -7.06
N ALA A 24 27.80 12.22 -7.05
CA ALA A 24 27.53 13.02 -8.25
C ALA A 24 28.81 13.60 -8.86
N GLU A 25 29.74 14.06 -8.03
CA GLU A 25 31.04 14.59 -8.46
C GLU A 25 31.93 13.50 -9.08
N THR A 26 31.91 12.29 -8.49
CA THR A 26 32.65 11.13 -9.01
C THR A 26 32.10 10.67 -10.37
N ILE A 27 30.77 10.66 -10.53
CA ILE A 27 30.12 10.32 -11.81
C ILE A 27 30.45 11.37 -12.87
N ALA A 28 30.39 12.66 -12.52
CA ALA A 28 30.77 13.74 -13.42
C ALA A 28 32.24 13.62 -13.88
N ALA A 29 33.15 13.27 -12.96
CA ALA A 29 34.55 13.04 -13.29
C ALA A 29 34.78 11.85 -14.23
N ILE A 30 34.01 10.76 -14.09
CA ILE A 30 34.10 9.58 -14.98
C ILE A 30 33.67 9.95 -16.40
N PHE A 31 32.60 10.74 -16.57
CA PHE A 31 32.10 11.16 -17.89
C PHE A 31 32.87 12.33 -18.51
N ALA A 32 33.73 13.02 -17.73
CA ALA A 32 34.63 14.05 -18.22
C ALA A 32 35.95 13.50 -18.79
N THR A 33 36.18 12.17 -18.72
CA THR A 33 37.40 11.58 -19.27
C THR A 33 37.32 11.44 -20.80
N PRO A 34 38.39 11.80 -21.54
CA PRO A 34 38.41 11.73 -23.01
C PRO A 34 38.23 10.30 -23.56
N GLU A 35 38.56 9.25 -22.79
CA GLU A 35 38.26 7.85 -23.15
C GLU A 35 36.75 7.54 -23.17
N ALA A 36 35.98 8.14 -22.25
CA ALA A 36 34.52 7.95 -22.18
C ALA A 36 33.82 8.66 -23.35
N GLN A 37 34.30 9.83 -23.75
CA GLN A 37 33.77 10.58 -24.89
C GLN A 37 34.10 9.88 -26.23
N ALA A 38 35.31 9.36 -26.39
CA ALA A 38 35.70 8.62 -27.60
C ALA A 38 34.89 7.31 -27.80
N THR A 39 34.50 6.66 -26.70
CA THR A 39 33.67 5.44 -26.74
C THR A 39 32.21 5.73 -27.16
N ILE A 40 31.71 6.94 -26.88
CA ILE A 40 30.36 7.38 -27.28
C ILE A 40 30.35 7.77 -28.76
N GLU A 41 31.40 8.44 -29.25
CA GLU A 41 31.53 8.84 -30.65
C GLU A 41 31.65 7.65 -31.61
N GLN A 42 32.36 6.58 -31.23
CA GLN A 42 32.52 5.39 -32.08
C GLN A 42 31.28 4.50 -32.19
N ARG A 43 30.22 4.73 -31.41
CA ARG A 43 29.00 3.90 -31.41
C ARG A 43 27.79 4.50 -32.13
N MET A 44 27.88 5.70 -32.70
CA MET A 44 26.76 6.29 -33.43
C MET A 44 26.93 6.12 -34.96
N PRO A 45 26.04 5.39 -35.65
CA PRO A 45 25.96 5.42 -37.11
C PRO A 45 25.48 6.81 -37.54
N THR A 46 26.18 7.40 -38.50
CA THR A 46 25.85 8.67 -39.17
C THR A 46 24.53 8.56 -39.92
N GLY A 47 23.44 8.85 -39.24
CA GLY A 47 22.09 8.92 -39.80
C GLY A 47 21.26 9.98 -39.08
N GLN A 48 21.26 11.19 -39.64
CA GLN A 48 20.28 12.28 -39.44
C GLN A 48 19.58 12.36 -38.07
N TRP A 49 20.18 13.13 -37.17
CA TRP A 49 19.45 13.81 -36.10
C TRP A 49 19.75 15.31 -36.24
N ALA A 50 18.72 16.08 -36.60
CA ALA A 50 18.74 17.53 -36.47
C ALA A 50 19.06 17.88 -35.00
N PRO A 51 19.82 18.95 -34.69
CA PRO A 51 20.17 19.27 -33.32
C PRO A 51 18.88 19.54 -32.55
N ALA A 52 18.36 18.55 -31.82
CA ALA A 52 17.38 18.82 -30.80
C ALA A 52 18.10 19.71 -29.79
N ALA A 53 17.74 20.99 -29.84
CA ALA A 53 18.01 21.95 -28.80
C ALA A 53 17.92 21.22 -27.46
N GLN A 54 18.98 21.36 -26.65
CA GLN A 54 19.08 20.86 -25.29
C GLN A 54 17.75 21.11 -24.58
N ALA A 55 16.88 20.10 -24.57
CA ALA A 55 15.64 20.17 -23.85
C ALA A 55 16.05 20.16 -22.37
N PRO A 56 15.76 21.22 -21.60
CA PRO A 56 16.05 21.18 -20.18
C PRO A 56 15.30 19.99 -19.60
N VAL A 57 16.05 19.00 -19.10
CA VAL A 57 15.54 17.83 -18.37
C VAL A 57 14.73 18.25 -17.13
N ALA A 58 14.70 19.55 -16.81
CA ALA A 58 13.85 20.18 -15.81
C ALA A 58 12.36 20.36 -16.21
N ALA A 59 11.97 20.24 -17.48
CA ALA A 59 10.62 20.63 -17.94
C ALA A 59 9.62 19.47 -18.18
N SER A 60 9.87 18.28 -17.61
CA SER A 60 8.93 17.14 -17.66
C SER A 60 8.53 16.59 -16.29
N ARG A 61 8.91 17.28 -15.20
CA ARG A 61 8.09 17.23 -13.98
C ARG A 61 6.95 18.23 -14.17
N ALA A 62 6.15 18.02 -15.23
CA ALA A 62 4.87 18.67 -15.38
C ALA A 62 4.20 18.55 -14.01
N ALA A 63 3.99 19.69 -13.36
CA ALA A 63 3.34 19.75 -12.07
C ALA A 63 1.97 19.08 -12.26
N ARG A 64 1.89 17.76 -11.99
CA ARG A 64 0.61 17.08 -11.92
C ARG A 64 -0.11 17.86 -10.86
N VAL A 65 -1.15 18.58 -11.27
CA VAL A 65 -2.05 19.26 -10.36
C VAL A 65 -2.60 18.17 -9.46
N LEU A 66 -1.98 18.01 -8.28
CA LEU A 66 -2.37 17.00 -7.32
C LEU A 66 -3.79 17.38 -6.89
N ARG A 67 -4.70 16.45 -7.09
CA ARG A 67 -6.11 16.66 -6.81
C ARG A 67 -6.30 16.62 -5.30
N ARG A 68 -6.84 17.72 -4.77
CA ARG A 68 -7.26 17.85 -3.37
C ARG A 68 -8.27 16.74 -3.04
N ASP A 69 -7.98 15.94 -2.01
CA ASP A 69 -8.92 14.92 -1.52
C ASP A 69 -9.60 15.43 -0.24
N SER A 70 -10.91 15.20 -0.12
CA SER A 70 -11.67 15.60 1.08
C SER A 70 -11.41 14.67 2.26
N GLY A 71 -10.80 13.50 2.03
CA GLY A 71 -10.52 12.50 3.06
C GLY A 71 -11.75 11.70 3.50
N ASN A 72 -12.95 11.98 2.96
CA ASN A 72 -14.20 11.32 3.38
C ASN A 72 -14.20 9.81 3.11
N VAL A 73 -13.56 9.36 2.02
CA VAL A 73 -13.46 7.93 1.69
C VAL A 73 -12.56 7.20 2.68
N HIS A 74 -11.43 7.81 3.05
CA HIS A 74 -10.54 7.28 4.09
C HIS A 74 -11.21 7.26 5.46
N LEU A 75 -11.99 8.31 5.78
CA LEU A 75 -12.79 8.33 7.00
C LEU A 75 -13.80 7.18 7.02
N ALA A 76 -14.55 7.00 5.94
CA ALA A 76 -15.51 5.90 5.81
C ALA A 76 -14.83 4.53 5.93
N LEU A 77 -13.67 4.35 5.29
CA LEU A 77 -12.86 3.14 5.40
C LEU A 77 -12.45 2.85 6.85
N PHE A 78 -11.90 3.83 7.58
CA PHE A 78 -11.45 3.60 8.95
C PHE A 78 -12.61 3.40 9.92
N ILE A 79 -13.73 4.13 9.76
CA ILE A 79 -14.95 3.89 10.54
C ILE A 79 -15.48 2.48 10.28
N PHE A 80 -15.46 2.03 9.02
CA PHE A 80 -15.88 0.69 8.64
C PHE A 80 -15.06 -0.40 9.35
N LEU A 81 -13.75 -0.20 9.56
CA LEU A 81 -12.93 -1.14 10.34
C LEU A 81 -13.41 -1.30 11.78
N PHE A 82 -13.82 -0.21 12.45
CA PHE A 82 -14.39 -0.32 13.80
C PHE A 82 -15.72 -1.07 13.78
N LEU A 83 -16.56 -0.81 12.78
CA LEU A 83 -17.82 -1.54 12.61
C LEU A 83 -17.57 -3.04 12.37
N ASP A 84 -16.62 -3.38 11.49
CA ASP A 84 -16.25 -4.77 11.19
C ASP A 84 -15.74 -5.48 12.45
N ALA A 85 -14.85 -4.84 13.22
CA ALA A 85 -14.36 -5.37 14.49
C ALA A 85 -15.49 -5.64 15.49
N VAL A 86 -16.44 -4.71 15.63
CA VAL A 86 -17.60 -4.89 16.52
C VAL A 86 -18.46 -6.07 16.08
N ILE A 87 -18.73 -6.22 14.78
CA ILE A 87 -19.54 -7.32 14.26
C ILE A 87 -18.82 -8.66 14.45
N ARG A 88 -17.51 -8.73 14.17
CA ARG A 88 -16.70 -9.95 14.40
C ARG A 88 -16.67 -10.35 15.87
N LEU A 89 -16.47 -9.40 16.79
CA LEU A 89 -16.53 -9.65 18.22
C LEU A 89 -17.93 -10.10 18.67
N ALA A 90 -18.98 -9.48 18.14
CA ALA A 90 -20.35 -9.92 18.40
C ALA A 90 -20.61 -11.35 17.90
N GLY A 91 -20.01 -11.74 16.77
CA GLY A 91 -20.07 -13.10 16.23
C GLY A 91 -19.36 -14.14 17.11
N ILE A 92 -18.35 -13.75 17.89
CA ILE A 92 -17.72 -14.64 18.88
C ILE A 92 -18.66 -14.91 20.06
N VAL A 93 -19.33 -13.87 20.56
CA VAL A 93 -20.25 -13.97 21.71
C VAL A 93 -21.58 -14.62 21.30
N TYR A 94 -22.05 -14.33 20.09
CA TYR A 94 -23.29 -14.83 19.52
C TYR A 94 -22.98 -15.57 18.21
N PRO A 95 -22.64 -16.88 18.27
CA PRO A 95 -22.30 -17.68 17.10
C PRO A 95 -23.32 -17.61 15.93
N PRO A 96 -24.65 -17.49 16.17
CA PRO A 96 -25.59 -17.31 15.06
C PRO A 96 -25.43 -15.99 14.29
N LEU A 97 -24.84 -14.96 14.90
CA LEU A 97 -24.47 -13.71 14.21
C LEU A 97 -23.21 -13.85 13.37
N ALA A 98 -22.36 -14.85 13.64
CA ALA A 98 -21.23 -15.22 12.79
C ALA A 98 -21.69 -15.98 11.52
N ASN A 99 -22.82 -15.56 10.94
CA ASN A 99 -23.27 -16.09 9.66
C ASN A 99 -22.24 -15.73 8.58
N TYR A 100 -21.63 -16.76 8.02
CA TYR A 100 -20.65 -16.70 6.92
C TYR A 100 -20.97 -15.72 5.79
N PRO A 101 -22.21 -15.66 5.25
CA PRO A 101 -22.53 -14.70 4.20
C PRO A 101 -22.36 -13.24 4.66
N LEU A 102 -22.66 -12.92 5.93
CA LEU A 102 -22.46 -11.57 6.45
C LEU A 102 -20.98 -11.20 6.48
N MET A 103 -20.12 -12.10 6.96
CA MET A 103 -18.66 -11.90 7.00
C MET A 103 -18.07 -11.71 5.60
N LEU A 104 -18.54 -12.48 4.63
CA LEU A 104 -18.14 -12.35 3.22
C LEU A 104 -18.54 -10.97 2.67
N ILE A 105 -19.80 -10.55 2.88
CA ILE A 105 -20.30 -9.24 2.46
C ILE A 105 -19.46 -8.12 3.06
N MET A 106 -19.18 -8.17 4.37
CA MET A 106 -18.36 -7.16 5.04
C MET A 106 -16.95 -7.09 4.44
N THR A 107 -16.34 -8.24 4.17
CA THR A 107 -15.00 -8.32 3.54
C THR A 107 -15.00 -7.74 2.12
N LEU A 108 -16.05 -7.98 1.33
CA LEU A 108 -16.21 -7.38 0.00
C LEU A 108 -16.39 -5.87 0.08
N VAL A 109 -17.21 -5.38 1.02
CA VAL A 109 -17.39 -3.93 1.24
C VAL A 109 -16.07 -3.29 1.64
N LEU A 110 -15.30 -3.93 2.54
CA LEU A 110 -13.97 -3.48 2.93
C LEU A 110 -13.04 -3.36 1.72
N LEU A 111 -12.97 -4.40 0.87
CA LEU A 111 -12.15 -4.38 -0.35
C LEU A 111 -12.57 -3.24 -1.30
N CYS A 112 -13.86 -3.04 -1.50
CA CYS A 112 -14.37 -1.93 -2.31
C CYS A 112 -13.94 -0.56 -1.76
N LEU A 113 -14.03 -0.37 -0.44
CA LEU A 113 -13.59 0.87 0.21
C LEU A 113 -12.08 1.08 0.09
N ILE A 114 -11.28 0.02 0.24
CA ILE A 114 -9.82 0.08 0.07
C ILE A 114 -9.47 0.45 -1.36
N VAL A 115 -10.07 -0.20 -2.37
CA VAL A 115 -9.84 0.12 -3.78
C VAL A 115 -10.24 1.56 -4.08
N ALA A 116 -11.40 2.02 -3.59
CA ALA A 116 -11.82 3.41 -3.74
C ALA A 116 -10.82 4.39 -3.11
N ALA A 117 -10.29 4.07 -1.93
CA ALA A 117 -9.28 4.87 -1.24
C ALA A 117 -7.94 4.90 -2.02
N LEU A 118 -7.49 3.76 -2.55
CA LEU A 118 -6.27 3.66 -3.36
C LEU A 118 -6.37 4.44 -4.68
N VAL A 119 -7.52 4.34 -5.37
CA VAL A 119 -7.79 5.09 -6.61
C VAL A 119 -7.73 6.60 -6.34
N ARG A 120 -8.29 7.06 -5.22
CA ARG A 120 -8.19 8.47 -4.81
C ARG A 120 -6.76 8.87 -4.42
N GLN A 121 -6.00 7.97 -3.80
CA GLN A 121 -4.62 8.22 -3.41
C GLN A 121 -3.67 8.45 -4.60
N HIS A 122 -3.89 7.75 -5.73
CA HIS A 122 -3.00 7.81 -6.90
C HIS A 122 -2.86 9.22 -7.52
N ARG A 123 -3.79 10.15 -7.26
CA ARG A 123 -3.74 11.53 -7.77
C ARG A 123 -3.79 12.60 -6.68
N SER A 124 -3.67 12.23 -5.41
CA SER A 124 -3.76 13.17 -4.28
C SER A 124 -2.41 13.56 -3.70
N ASP A 125 -2.36 14.71 -3.00
CA ASP A 125 -1.21 15.20 -2.25
C ASP A 125 -1.05 14.56 -0.85
N MET A 126 -1.75 13.45 -0.61
CA MET A 126 -1.89 12.83 0.71
C MET A 126 -0.55 12.49 1.38
N SER A 127 -0.46 12.55 2.71
CA SER A 127 0.80 12.25 3.40
C SER A 127 1.26 10.79 3.16
N SER A 128 2.58 10.57 3.02
CA SER A 128 3.14 9.22 2.82
C SER A 128 2.70 8.20 3.88
N PRO A 129 2.61 8.54 5.19
CA PRO A 129 2.13 7.59 6.20
C PRO A 129 0.71 7.09 5.93
N LEU A 130 -0.22 7.98 5.54
CA LEU A 130 -1.61 7.61 5.28
C LEU A 130 -1.73 6.73 4.00
N ARG A 131 -0.90 7.00 2.98
CA ARG A 131 -0.80 6.12 1.80
C ARG A 131 -0.31 4.73 2.17
N ASN A 132 0.76 4.65 2.95
CA ASN A 132 1.34 3.38 3.38
C ASN A 132 0.34 2.57 4.21
N THR A 133 -0.41 3.21 5.12
CA THR A 133 -1.44 2.54 5.91
C THR A 133 -2.52 1.88 5.04
N VAL A 134 -3.01 2.56 3.99
CA VAL A 134 -4.03 1.99 3.09
C VAL A 134 -3.46 0.82 2.27
N TRP A 135 -2.21 0.91 1.82
CA TRP A 135 -1.55 -0.22 1.15
C TRP A 135 -1.34 -1.42 2.08
N SER A 136 -0.92 -1.19 3.32
CA SER A 136 -0.82 -2.25 4.33
C SER A 136 -2.19 -2.89 4.61
N LEU A 137 -3.24 -2.07 4.67
CA LEU A 137 -4.60 -2.55 4.86
C LEU A 137 -5.08 -3.40 3.67
N PHE A 138 -4.70 -3.04 2.44
CA PHE A 138 -4.97 -3.85 1.26
C PHE A 138 -4.33 -5.24 1.35
N VAL A 139 -3.04 -5.30 1.71
CA VAL A 139 -2.32 -6.57 1.90
C VAL A 139 -2.98 -7.41 3.00
N TYR A 140 -3.33 -6.79 4.12
CA TYR A 140 -4.07 -7.43 5.21
C TYR A 140 -5.42 -7.99 4.74
N ALA A 141 -6.21 -7.21 4.01
CA ALA A 141 -7.51 -7.64 3.50
C ALA A 141 -7.40 -8.85 2.55
N CYS A 142 -6.33 -8.91 1.74
CA CYS A 142 -6.04 -10.08 0.91
C CYS A 142 -5.77 -11.34 1.76
N PHE A 143 -4.96 -11.23 2.81
CA PHE A 143 -4.71 -12.37 3.72
C PHE A 143 -5.98 -12.81 4.43
N LEU A 144 -6.79 -11.86 4.90
CA LEU A 144 -8.06 -12.15 5.55
C LEU A 144 -9.03 -12.86 4.60
N ALA A 145 -9.14 -12.40 3.35
CA ALA A 145 -9.98 -13.04 2.33
C ALA A 145 -9.54 -14.48 2.05
N VAL A 146 -8.24 -14.75 1.96
CA VAL A 146 -7.71 -16.11 1.79
C VAL A 146 -8.04 -16.98 2.99
N ALA A 147 -7.88 -16.48 4.22
CA ALA A 147 -8.20 -17.22 5.44
C ALA A 147 -9.68 -17.60 5.51
N ILE A 148 -10.58 -16.66 5.19
CA ILE A 148 -12.03 -16.89 5.12
C ILE A 148 -12.34 -17.91 4.02
N TYR A 149 -11.72 -17.80 2.85
CA TYR A 149 -11.93 -18.74 1.75
C TYR A 149 -11.53 -20.17 2.11
N ILE A 150 -10.35 -20.37 2.71
CA ILE A 150 -9.89 -21.69 3.17
C ILE A 150 -10.92 -22.30 4.14
N TYR A 151 -11.42 -21.49 5.06
CA TYR A 151 -12.43 -21.89 6.02
C TYR A 151 -13.75 -22.32 5.34
N GLU A 152 -14.23 -21.56 4.36
CA GLU A 152 -15.43 -21.91 3.59
C GLU A 152 -15.26 -23.22 2.80
N VAL A 153 -14.09 -23.43 2.19
CA VAL A 153 -13.79 -24.69 1.50
C VAL A 153 -13.82 -25.87 2.46
N MET A 154 -13.26 -25.72 3.67
CA MET A 154 -13.35 -26.75 4.70
C MET A 154 -14.81 -27.06 5.09
N ASN A 155 -15.66 -26.03 5.22
CA ASN A 155 -17.09 -26.20 5.48
C ASN A 155 -17.84 -26.91 4.35
N GLN A 156 -17.56 -26.53 3.10
CA GLN A 156 -18.21 -27.15 1.94
C GLN A 156 -17.78 -28.60 1.76
N MET A 157 -16.51 -28.94 1.99
CA MET A 157 -16.06 -30.32 1.93
C MET A 157 -16.81 -31.21 2.93
N GLU A 158 -17.01 -30.76 4.17
CA GLU A 158 -17.78 -31.51 5.17
C GLU A 158 -19.23 -31.76 4.73
N TRP A 159 -19.87 -30.74 4.14
CA TRP A 159 -21.22 -30.87 3.59
C TRP A 159 -21.28 -31.88 2.44
N GLN A 160 -20.33 -31.82 1.51
CA GLN A 160 -20.28 -32.68 0.32
C GLN A 160 -19.96 -34.14 0.67
N PHE A 161 -19.07 -34.37 1.64
CA PHE A 161 -18.64 -35.72 2.03
C PHE A 161 -19.53 -36.38 3.09
N GLY A 162 -20.66 -35.75 3.46
CA GLY A 162 -21.61 -36.35 4.40
C GLY A 162 -21.03 -36.58 5.79
N MET A 163 -19.94 -35.88 6.16
CA MET A 163 -19.35 -35.96 7.50
C MET A 163 -20.18 -35.17 8.55
N GLN A 164 -21.37 -34.71 8.16
CA GLN A 164 -22.39 -34.15 9.05
C GLN A 164 -22.89 -35.22 10.01
N GLY A 165 -22.22 -35.34 11.15
CA GLY A 165 -22.70 -36.12 12.30
C GLY A 165 -21.74 -37.18 12.83
N GLN A 166 -20.59 -37.43 12.19
CA GLN A 166 -19.68 -38.48 12.68
C GLN A 166 -18.56 -38.02 13.63
N ASP A 167 -18.14 -36.74 13.66
CA ASP A 167 -17.03 -36.35 14.56
C ASP A 167 -17.25 -34.99 15.24
N VAL A 168 -17.87 -35.01 16.43
CA VAL A 168 -17.86 -33.86 17.36
C VAL A 168 -16.42 -33.43 17.69
N GLU A 169 -15.45 -34.35 17.57
CA GLU A 169 -14.04 -34.09 17.79
C GLU A 169 -13.39 -33.20 16.72
N LEU A 170 -13.80 -33.28 15.43
CA LEU A 170 -13.29 -32.40 14.37
C LEU A 170 -14.01 -31.05 14.29
N ALA A 171 -15.23 -30.95 14.85
CA ALA A 171 -15.98 -29.70 14.87
C ALA A 171 -15.34 -28.63 15.78
N ARG A 172 -14.70 -29.04 16.89
CA ARG A 172 -14.05 -28.12 17.86
C ARG A 172 -12.84 -27.38 17.29
N PRO A 173 -11.82 -28.05 16.70
CA PRO A 173 -10.65 -27.36 16.12
C PRO A 173 -11.04 -26.29 15.10
N ARG A 174 -12.07 -26.56 14.28
CA ARG A 174 -12.57 -25.62 13.28
C ARG A 174 -13.22 -24.38 13.90
N GLN A 175 -14.08 -24.56 14.91
CA GLN A 175 -14.71 -23.44 15.61
C GLN A 175 -13.65 -22.59 16.32
N ILE A 176 -12.65 -23.24 16.93
CA ILE A 176 -11.51 -22.57 17.57
C ILE A 176 -10.72 -21.78 16.51
N LEU A 177 -10.42 -22.37 15.35
CA LEU A 177 -9.72 -21.70 14.26
C LEU A 177 -10.46 -20.42 13.82
N MET A 178 -11.78 -20.50 13.60
CA MET A 178 -12.56 -19.33 13.19
C MET A 178 -12.62 -18.26 14.28
N MET A 179 -12.74 -18.67 15.54
CA MET A 179 -12.70 -17.76 16.68
C MET A 179 -11.35 -17.04 16.75
N VAL A 180 -10.24 -17.76 16.56
CA VAL A 180 -8.89 -17.17 16.51
C VAL A 180 -8.77 -16.20 15.33
N VAL A 181 -9.18 -16.59 14.13
CA VAL A 181 -9.16 -15.72 12.94
C VAL A 181 -9.97 -14.45 13.18
N ASN A 182 -11.19 -14.56 13.69
CA ASN A 182 -12.04 -13.40 13.97
C ASN A 182 -11.48 -12.51 15.08
N THR A 183 -10.85 -13.10 16.11
CA THR A 183 -10.21 -12.33 17.19
C THR A 183 -9.03 -11.54 16.66
N VAL A 184 -8.13 -12.20 15.91
CA VAL A 184 -6.95 -11.57 15.31
C VAL A 184 -7.38 -10.49 14.32
N ALA A 185 -8.36 -10.76 13.47
CA ALA A 185 -8.91 -9.79 12.53
C ALA A 185 -9.47 -8.56 13.27
N SER A 186 -10.29 -8.76 14.31
CA SER A 186 -10.85 -7.67 15.10
C SER A 186 -9.76 -6.78 15.72
N VAL A 187 -8.70 -7.39 16.26
CA VAL A 187 -7.57 -6.64 16.82
C VAL A 187 -6.85 -5.84 15.73
N CYS A 188 -6.58 -6.45 14.57
CA CYS A 188 -5.97 -5.78 13.43
C CYS A 188 -6.83 -4.61 12.94
N ASP A 189 -8.14 -4.79 12.80
CA ASP A 189 -9.08 -3.76 12.35
C ASP A 189 -9.09 -2.56 13.30
N LEU A 190 -9.07 -2.81 14.62
CA LEU A 190 -8.97 -1.75 15.63
C LEU A 190 -7.64 -0.99 15.54
N ILE A 191 -6.52 -1.71 15.34
CA ILE A 191 -5.19 -1.10 15.19
C ILE A 191 -5.14 -0.24 13.92
N PHE A 192 -5.51 -0.79 12.77
CA PHE A 192 -5.50 -0.07 11.50
C PHE A 192 -6.50 1.09 11.49
N GLY A 193 -7.70 0.90 12.04
CA GLY A 193 -8.69 1.95 12.20
C GLY A 193 -8.17 3.11 13.05
N SER A 194 -7.55 2.81 14.20
CA SER A 194 -7.00 3.82 15.11
C SER A 194 -5.84 4.60 14.47
N ILE A 195 -4.85 3.88 13.93
CA ILE A 195 -3.69 4.49 13.27
C ILE A 195 -4.14 5.32 12.05
N GLY A 196 -5.05 4.78 11.25
CA GLY A 196 -5.61 5.44 10.08
C GLY A 196 -6.32 6.75 10.44
N LEU A 197 -7.16 6.75 11.48
CA LEU A 197 -7.83 7.96 11.97
C LEU A 197 -6.85 9.02 12.48
N VAL A 198 -5.80 8.61 13.19
CA VAL A 198 -4.77 9.54 13.67
C VAL A 198 -4.06 10.22 12.49
N PHE A 199 -3.63 9.46 11.49
CA PHE A 199 -2.97 10.02 10.30
C PHE A 199 -3.91 10.87 9.45
N LEU A 200 -5.17 10.46 9.31
CA LEU A 200 -6.19 11.24 8.61
C LEU A 200 -6.45 12.58 9.31
N ARG A 201 -6.58 12.57 10.64
CA ARG A 201 -6.73 13.80 11.43
C ARG A 201 -5.55 14.74 11.22
N SER A 202 -4.32 14.24 11.30
CA SER A 202 -3.12 15.04 11.09
C SER A 202 -3.06 15.65 9.69
N TYR A 203 -3.47 14.89 8.66
CA TYR A 203 -3.60 15.40 7.29
C TYR A 203 -4.63 16.53 7.19
N LEU A 204 -5.83 16.32 7.73
CA LEU A 204 -6.92 17.31 7.67
C LEU A 204 -6.62 18.59 8.46
N VAL A 205 -5.91 18.50 9.60
CA VAL A 205 -5.50 19.67 10.38
C VAL A 205 -4.46 20.50 9.63
N SER A 206 -3.42 19.85 9.11
CA SER A 206 -2.39 20.50 8.30
C SER A 206 -3.01 21.26 7.11
N PHE A 207 -3.97 20.61 6.47
CA PHE A 207 -4.71 21.16 5.34
C PHE A 207 -5.55 22.41 5.67
N ARG A 208 -6.29 22.39 6.79
CA ARG A 208 -7.09 23.56 7.23
C ARG A 208 -6.21 24.74 7.58
N GLY A 209 -5.03 24.50 8.16
CA GLY A 209 -4.05 25.56 8.44
C GLY A 209 -3.58 26.28 7.18
N VAL A 210 -3.35 25.53 6.09
CA VAL A 210 -2.96 26.12 4.79
C VAL A 210 -4.09 26.92 4.14
N GLU A 211 -5.36 26.51 4.32
CA GLU A 211 -6.51 27.28 3.83
C GLU A 211 -6.66 28.60 4.59
N ALA A 212 -6.56 28.58 5.92
CA ALA A 212 -6.67 29.78 6.75
C ALA A 212 -5.59 30.80 6.40
N ALA A 213 -4.34 30.35 6.21
CA ALA A 213 -3.24 31.23 5.83
C ALA A 213 -3.42 31.88 4.44
N LYS A 214 -4.13 31.22 3.52
CA LYS A 214 -4.45 31.78 2.19
C LYS A 214 -5.63 32.75 2.21
N SER A 215 -6.52 32.67 3.18
CA SER A 215 -7.62 33.63 3.32
C SER A 215 -7.22 34.94 4.00
N GLU A 216 -6.08 34.95 4.69
CA GLU A 216 -5.54 36.13 5.38
C GLU A 216 -4.52 36.93 4.53
N SER A 217 -4.08 36.37 3.39
CA SER A 217 -3.15 37.00 2.43
C SER A 217 -3.88 37.62 1.24
#